data_AF-A0A538TWD1-F1
#
_entry.id   AF-A0A538TWD1-F1
#
_cell.length_a   1.000
_cell.length_b   1.000
_cell.length_c   1.000
_cell.angle_alpha   90.00
_cell.angle_beta   90.00
_cell.angle_gamma   90.00
#
_symmetry.space_group_name_H-M   'P 1'
#
loop_
_entity.id
_entity.type
_entity.pdbx_description
1 polymer ?
#
loop_
_entity_poly.entity_id
_entity_poly.type
_entity_poly.pdbx_seq_one_letter_code
_entity_poly.pdbx_strand_id
1 'polypeptide(L)' 'MKSSTASVTVKLHGGPFNGQSAVAYGAIVGKLIEVNHKSYRITKIEPVPGWRELVAQANYEEKPKVAVAVKAPVSTTPR' A
#
# COMPACT_ATOMS: atom_id res chain seq x y z
N MET A 1 -7.20 15.43 -12.42
CA MET A 1 -7.29 13.95 -12.35
C MET A 1 -8.52 13.60 -11.54
N LYS A 2 -9.55 12.96 -12.13
CA LYS A 2 -10.73 12.52 -11.38
C LYS A 2 -10.28 11.38 -10.46
N SER A 3 -10.16 11.66 -9.17
CA SER A 3 -10.05 10.63 -8.15
C SER A 3 -11.35 9.85 -8.19
N SER A 4 -11.39 8.72 -8.90
CA SER A 4 -12.51 7.79 -8.79
C SER A 4 -12.55 7.33 -7.34
N THR A 5 -13.49 7.89 -6.56
CA THR A 5 -13.86 7.46 -5.21
C THR A 5 -14.52 6.07 -5.22
N ALA A 6 -14.18 5.23 -6.20
CA ALA A 6 -14.66 3.88 -6.29
C ALA A 6 -13.92 3.03 -5.26
N SER A 7 -14.67 2.29 -4.46
CA SER A 7 -14.16 1.23 -3.60
C SER A 7 -13.48 0.19 -4.48
N VAL A 8 -12.24 -0.17 -4.15
CA VAL A 8 -11.49 -1.20 -4.87
C VAL A 8 -11.25 -2.38 -3.95
N THR A 9 -11.69 -3.56 -4.35
CA THR A 9 -11.42 -4.80 -3.63
C THR A 9 -10.05 -5.31 -4.03
N VAL A 10 -9.09 -5.29 -3.11
CA VAL A 10 -7.69 -5.64 -3.34
C VAL A 10 -7.43 -7.05 -2.84
N LYS A 11 -7.06 -7.96 -3.74
CA LYS A 11 -6.55 -9.29 -3.40
C LYS A 11 -5.09 -9.19 -2.99
N LEU A 12 -4.78 -9.68 -1.79
CA LEU A 12 -3.46 -9.62 -1.19
C LEU A 12 -2.68 -10.89 -1.51
N HIS A 13 -1.47 -10.72 -2.04
CA HIS A 13 -0.57 -11.79 -2.40
C HIS A 13 0.75 -11.69 -1.62
N GLY A 14 1.20 -12.81 -1.06
CA GLY A 14 2.37 -12.87 -0.19
C GLY A 14 2.11 -12.34 1.23
N GLY A 15 3.11 -12.49 2.10
CA GLY A 15 3.03 -12.02 3.49
C GLY A 15 1.96 -12.72 4.34
N PRO A 16 1.62 -12.15 5.51
CA PRO A 16 0.74 -12.77 6.49
C PRO A 16 -0.76 -12.78 6.11
N PHE A 17 -1.18 -12.00 5.10
CA PHE A 17 -2.57 -11.93 4.64
C PHE A 17 -2.75 -12.47 3.22
N ASN A 18 -1.83 -13.33 2.77
CA ASN A 18 -1.89 -13.95 1.45
C ASN A 18 -3.24 -14.67 1.23
N GLY A 19 -3.90 -14.40 0.10
CA GLY A 19 -5.20 -14.95 -0.26
C GLY A 19 -6.40 -14.21 0.35
N GLN A 20 -6.17 -13.23 1.22
CA GLN A 20 -7.24 -12.38 1.75
C GLN A 20 -7.54 -11.20 0.82
N SER A 21 -8.68 -10.55 1.07
CA SER A 21 -9.10 -9.35 0.35
C SER A 21 -9.25 -8.18 1.31
N ALA A 22 -8.85 -6.99 0.87
CA ALA A 22 -9.03 -5.73 1.60
C ALA A 22 -9.74 -4.71 0.72
N VAL A 23 -10.54 -3.82 1.30
CA VAL A 23 -11.17 -2.72 0.55
C VAL A 23 -10.31 -1.47 0.68
N ALA A 24 -9.93 -0.88 -0.45
CA ALA A 24 -9.13 0.34 -0.50
C ALA A 24 -9.82 1.42 -1.34
N TYR A 25 -9.88 2.64 -0.80
CA TYR A 25 -10.37 3.82 -1.53
C TYR A 25 -9.20 4.53 -2.21
N GLY A 26 -9.35 4.88 -3.48
CA GLY A 26 -8.29 5.55 -4.24
C GLY A 26 -7.05 4.65 -4.43
N ALA A 27 -7.29 3.35 -4.62
CA ALA A 27 -6.27 2.38 -5.03
C ALA A 27 -5.74 2.74 -6.43
N ILE A 28 -4.43 2.81 -6.58
CA ILE A 28 -3.74 3.14 -7.85
C ILE A 28 -2.60 2.16 -8.03
N VAL A 29 -2.38 1.66 -9.25
CA VAL A 29 -1.24 0.81 -9.58
C VAL A 29 0.07 1.49 -9.18
N GLY A 30 0.95 0.75 -8.52
CA GLY A 30 2.22 1.22 -8.00
C GLY A 30 2.15 1.88 -6.62
N LYS A 31 0.95 2.20 -6.12
CA LYS A 31 0.76 2.78 -4.78
C LYS A 31 0.79 1.69 -3.70
N LEU A 32 1.29 2.05 -2.53
CA LEU A 32 1.23 1.22 -1.33
C LEU A 32 -0.07 1.45 -0.59
N ILE A 33 -0.73 0.34 -0.23
CA ILE A 33 -1.80 0.31 0.74
C ILE A 33 -1.28 -0.32 2.04
N GLU A 34 -1.81 0.13 3.17
CA GLU A 34 -1.52 -0.47 4.46
C GLU A 34 -2.71 -1.32 4.89
N VAL A 35 -2.47 -2.61 5.11
CA VAL A 35 -3.45 -3.55 5.64
C VAL A 35 -2.91 -4.08 6.95
N ASN A 36 -3.54 -3.71 8.07
CA ASN A 36 -3.14 -4.13 9.42
C ASN A 36 -1.63 -3.95 9.68
N HIS A 37 -1.12 -2.74 9.44
CA HIS A 37 0.31 -2.36 9.56
C HIS A 37 1.28 -3.08 8.61
N LYS A 38 0.77 -3.79 7.60
CA LYS A 38 1.56 -4.43 6.55
C LYS A 38 1.37 -3.69 5.24
N SER A 39 2.48 -3.40 4.57
CA SER A 39 2.45 -2.66 3.31
C SER A 39 2.30 -3.63 2.15
N TYR A 40 1.32 -3.36 1.29
CA TYR A 40 1.10 -4.09 0.05
C TYR A 40 1.10 -3.11 -1.10
N ARG A 41 1.83 -3.42 -2.17
CA ARG A 41 1.88 -2.58 -3.36
C ARG A 41 0.91 -3.10 -4.40
N ILE A 42 0.03 -2.23 -4.87
CA ILE A 42 -0.92 -2.58 -5.92
C ILE A 42 -0.15 -2.78 -7.22
N THR A 43 -0.25 -3.96 -7.81
CA THR A 43 0.42 -4.34 -9.07
C THR A 43 -0.53 -4.27 -10.25
N LYS A 44 -1.84 -4.48 -10.01
CA LYS A 44 -2.85 -4.52 -11.06
C LYS A 44 -4.18 -3.99 -10.55
N ILE A 45 -4.94 -3.31 -11.40
CA ILE A 45 -6.33 -2.94 -11.15
C ILE A 45 -7.12 -3.27 -12.41
N GLU A 46 -8.20 -4.02 -12.25
CA GLU A 46 -9.07 -4.44 -13.33
C GLU A 46 -10.53 -4.12 -12.98
N PRO A 47 -11.30 -3.54 -13.92
CA PRO A 47 -12.73 -3.43 -13.77
C PRO A 47 -13.37 -4.81 -13.89
N VAL A 48 -14.36 -5.10 -13.05
CA VAL A 48 -15.12 -6.33 -13.16
C VAL A 48 -16.26 -6.10 -14.17
N PRO A 49 -16.34 -6.87 -15.27
CA PRO A 49 -17.41 -6.73 -16.25
C PRO A 49 -18.78 -6.88 -15.57
N GLY A 50 -19.67 -5.91 -15.80
CA GLY A 50 -21.02 -5.91 -15.22
C GLY A 50 -21.12 -5.36 -13.79
N TRP A 51 -20.02 -4.96 -13.16
CA TRP A 51 -20.00 -4.37 -11.82
C TRP A 51 -19.38 -2.97 -11.83
N ARG A 52 -19.83 -2.10 -10.91
CA ARG A 52 -19.21 -0.77 -10.70
C ARG A 52 -17.94 -0.83 -9.86
N GLU A 53 -17.67 -1.97 -9.25
CA GLU A 53 -16.51 -2.19 -8.39
C GLU A 53 -15.26 -2.53 -9.21
N LEU A 54 -14.12 -2.09 -8.71
CA LEU A 54 -12.82 -2.44 -9.26
C LEU A 54 -12.19 -3.53 -8.39
N VAL A 55 -11.47 -4.46 -9.02
CA VAL A 55 -10.67 -5.45 -8.31
C VAL A 55 -9.21 -5.18 -8.58
N ALA A 56 -8.42 -5.10 -7.52
CA ALA A 56 -6.98 -4.92 -7.60
C ALA A 56 -6.24 -6.16 -7.09
N GLN A 57 -5.00 -6.30 -7.53
CA GLN A 57 -4.04 -7.22 -6.95
C GLN A 57 -2.95 -6.40 -6.29
N ALA A 58 -2.53 -6.81 -5.09
CA ALA A 58 -1.41 -6.19 -4.40
C ALA A 58 -0.46 -7.25 -3.84
N ASN A 59 0.84 -7.03 -4.03
CA ASN A 59 1.89 -7.88 -3.50
C ASN A 59 2.41 -7.30 -2.19
N TYR A 60 2.70 -8.17 -1.23
CA TYR A 60 3.35 -7.78 0.01
C TYR A 60 4.72 -7.17 -0.31
N GLU A 61 4.91 -5.92 0.09
CA GLU A 61 6.23 -5.32 0.14
C GLU A 61 6.61 -5.28 1.62
N GLU A 62 7.57 -6.12 1.97
CA GLU A 62 8.28 -5.96 3.23
C GLU A 62 9.04 -4.64 3.13
N LYS A 63 8.41 -3.56 3.59
CA LYS A 63 9.08 -2.27 3.69
C LYS A 63 10.38 -2.55 4.44
N PRO A 64 11.56 -2.26 3.85
CA PRO A 64 12.75 -2.17 4.67
C PRO A 64 12.36 -1.20 5.78
N LYS A 65 12.47 -1.67 7.03
CA LYS A 65 12.28 -0.84 8.21
C LYS A 65 13.16 0.37 7.93
N VAL A 66 12.56 1.50 7.51
CA VAL A 66 13.31 2.72 7.34
C VAL A 66 13.73 2.99 8.77
N ALA A 67 14.95 2.58 9.10
CA ALA A 67 15.69 3.14 10.19
C ALA A 67 15.59 4.62 9.87
N VAL A 68 14.68 5.30 10.56
CA VAL A 68 14.69 6.74 10.66
C VAL A 68 16.11 7.00 11.09
N ALA A 69 16.95 7.39 10.14
CA ALA A 69 18.31 7.79 10.41
C ALA A 69 18.11 8.93 11.38
N VAL A 70 18.30 8.61 12.65
CA VAL A 70 18.30 9.53 13.76
C VAL A 70 19.25 10.61 13.29
N LYS A 71 18.70 11.79 12.97
CA LYS A 71 19.52 13.00 12.87
C LYS A 71 20.12 13.12 14.26
N ALA A 72 21.32 12.58 14.43
CA ALA A 72 22.10 12.76 15.64
C ALA A 72 22.21 14.27 15.84
N PRO A 73 21.86 14.82 17.02
CA PRO A 73 22.17 16.20 17.31
C PRO A 73 23.69 16.31 17.34
N VAL A 74 24.28 16.98 16.35
CA VAL A 74 25.65 17.44 16.46
C VAL A 74 25.64 18.54 17.52
N SER A 75 25.95 18.15 18.75
CA SER A 75 26.38 19.05 19.81
C SER A 75 27.74 19.62 19.41
N THR A 76 27.76 20.82 18.85
CA THR A 76 28.99 21.62 18.69
C THR A 76 29.00 22.76 19.68
N THR A 77 29.56 22.50 20.87
CA THR A 77 30.36 23.47 21.66
C THR A 77 31.38 22.66 22.46
N PRO A 78 32.68 22.77 22.14
CA PRO A 78 33.60 23.62 22.91
C PRO A 78 34.51 24.43 21.96
N ARG A 79 34.91 25.67 22.23
CA ARG A 79 35.69 26.16 23.37
C ARG A 79 35.78 27.68 23.27
#